data_AF-A0A2D1UB96-F1
#
_entry.id   AF-A0A2D1UB96-F1
#
_cell.length_a   1.000
_cell.length_b   1.000
_cell.length_c   1.000
_cell.angle_alpha   90.00
_cell.angle_beta   90.00
_cell.angle_gamma   90.00
#
_symmetry.space_group_name_H-M   'P 1'
#
loop_
_entity.id
_entity.type
_entity.pdbx_description
1 polymer ?
#
loop_
_entity_poly.entity_id
_entity_poly.type
_entity_poly.pdbx_seq_one_letter_code
_entity_poly.pdbx_strand_id
1 'polypeptide(L)'
;MSFSPQSKIWIYQSNRAFTNDEVQAIQQKLNDFTVQWKAHGHQLKAKAEVLYNFFIIFFVDEASAGVTGCSIDSSVRIVKEIEQEYGVDLFDRFNMAYKLNDKVIVTNKEDFETLVNIKAIGPQTIVFNNMVQTLQEFETKWQIPFEQSWHSKVFAHLL
;
A
#
# COMPACT_ATOMS: atom_id res chain seq x y z
N MET A 1 -2.73 12.02 17.29
CA MET A 1 -3.03 13.17 16.39
C MET A 1 -4.06 12.72 15.37
N SER A 2 -5.11 13.49 15.13
CA SER A 2 -6.12 13.16 14.11
C SER A 2 -5.68 13.67 12.73
N PHE A 3 -5.87 12.87 11.69
CA PHE A 3 -5.61 13.22 10.28
C PHE A 3 -6.94 13.60 9.61
N SER A 4 -6.92 14.57 8.70
CA SER A 4 -8.08 14.90 7.88
C SER A 4 -8.50 13.69 7.01
N PRO A 5 -9.80 13.46 6.75
CA PRO A 5 -10.23 12.45 5.77
C PRO A 5 -9.66 12.67 4.36
N GLN A 6 -9.25 13.90 4.03
CA GLN A 6 -8.60 14.25 2.77
C GLN A 6 -7.07 14.08 2.78
N SER A 7 -6.50 13.56 3.87
CA SER A 7 -5.06 13.28 3.95
C SER A 7 -4.67 12.33 2.85
N LYS A 8 -3.56 12.60 2.16
CA LYS A 8 -3.07 11.77 1.06
C LYS A 8 -2.55 10.43 1.56
N ILE A 9 -2.79 9.42 0.73
CA ILE A 9 -2.37 8.04 0.96
C ILE A 9 -1.46 7.59 -0.19
N TRP A 10 -0.34 6.98 0.16
CA TRP A 10 0.48 6.20 -0.78
C TRP A 10 0.73 4.83 -0.20
N ILE A 11 0.50 3.79 -1.00
CA ILE A 11 0.64 2.39 -0.58
C ILE A 11 1.67 1.73 -1.50
N TYR A 12 2.66 1.09 -0.88
CA TYR A 12 3.66 0.26 -1.53
C TYR A 12 3.50 -1.16 -1.01
N GLN A 13 3.15 -2.08 -1.89
CA GLN A 13 2.89 -3.48 -1.55
C GLN A 13 4.10 -4.32 -1.89
N SER A 14 4.56 -5.12 -0.93
CA SER A 14 5.64 -6.08 -1.14
C SER A 14 5.14 -7.34 -1.85
N ASN A 15 5.98 -7.92 -2.70
CA ASN A 15 5.76 -9.25 -3.29
C ASN A 15 5.84 -10.40 -2.28
N ARG A 16 6.40 -10.19 -1.08
CA ARG A 16 6.43 -11.18 0.01
C ARG A 16 6.10 -10.54 1.35
N ALA A 17 5.77 -11.38 2.34
CA ALA A 17 5.60 -10.89 3.69
C ALA A 17 6.97 -10.47 4.26
N PHE A 18 6.99 -9.33 4.94
CA PHE A 18 8.04 -8.96 5.87
C PHE A 18 7.97 -9.86 7.11
N THR A 19 9.13 -10.25 7.64
CA THR A 19 9.20 -10.89 8.96
C THR A 19 8.90 -9.87 10.06
N ASN A 20 8.59 -10.33 11.28
CA ASN A 20 8.32 -9.41 12.39
C ASN A 20 9.53 -8.49 12.69
N ASP A 21 10.76 -9.00 12.56
CA ASP A 21 11.97 -8.22 12.77
C ASP A 21 12.16 -7.17 11.64
N GLU A 22 11.90 -7.56 10.39
CA GLU A 22 11.89 -6.64 9.25
C GLU A 22 10.83 -5.54 9.44
N VAL A 23 9.61 -5.90 9.87
CA VAL A 23 8.54 -4.93 10.16
C VAL A 23 8.98 -3.92 11.21
N GLN A 24 9.60 -4.36 12.31
CA GLN A 24 10.08 -3.45 13.35
C GLN A 24 11.17 -2.51 12.83
N ALA A 25 12.15 -3.04 12.09
CA ALA A 25 13.23 -2.25 11.51
C ALA A 25 12.72 -1.23 10.47
N ILE A 26 11.84 -1.66 9.57
CA ILE A 26 11.19 -0.81 8.58
C ILE A 26 10.36 0.26 9.27
N GLN A 27 9.55 -0.09 10.27
CA GLN A 27 8.72 0.87 10.99
C GLN A 27 9.56 1.93 11.69
N GLN A 28 10.69 1.55 12.31
CA GLN A 28 11.61 2.51 12.90
C GLN A 28 12.17 3.47 11.85
N LYS A 29 12.64 2.94 10.71
CA LYS A 29 13.15 3.76 9.59
C LYS A 29 12.09 4.73 9.05
N LEU A 30 10.84 4.29 8.93
CA LEU A 30 9.70 5.11 8.49
C LEU A 30 9.34 6.20 9.51
N ASN A 31 9.40 5.89 10.81
CA ASN A 31 9.18 6.87 11.87
C ASN A 31 10.25 7.96 11.81
N ASP A 32 11.52 7.59 11.70
CA ASP A 32 12.64 8.54 11.60
C ASP A 32 12.52 9.42 10.35
N PHE A 33 12.16 8.83 9.21
CA PHE A 33 11.90 9.56 7.96
C PHE A 33 10.76 10.58 8.12
N THR A 34 9.61 10.17 8.64
CA THR A 34 8.41 11.04 8.71
C THR A 34 8.59 12.22 9.67
N VAL A 35 9.42 12.10 10.71
CA VAL A 35 9.83 13.21 11.59
C VAL A 35 10.66 14.27 10.85
N GLN A 36 11.36 13.88 9.79
CA GLN A 36 12.25 14.74 9.02
C GLN A 36 11.65 15.15 7.66
N TRP A 37 10.48 14.60 7.32
CA TRP A 37 9.90 14.75 6.00
C TRP A 37 9.31 16.16 5.78
N LYS A 38 9.89 16.89 4.83
CA LYS A 38 9.59 18.30 4.58
C LYS A 38 9.17 18.57 3.15
N ALA A 39 8.35 19.61 2.97
CA ALA A 39 8.01 20.22 1.70
C ALA A 39 8.30 21.73 1.77
N HIS A 40 9.10 22.24 0.83
CA HIS A 40 9.59 23.64 0.83
C HIS A 40 10.15 24.10 2.20
N GLY A 41 10.83 23.21 2.93
CA GLY A 41 11.40 23.49 4.26
C GLY A 41 10.42 23.41 5.43
N HIS A 42 9.11 23.28 5.17
CA HIS A 42 8.09 23.07 6.20
C HIS A 42 7.92 21.58 6.50
N GLN A 43 7.82 21.24 7.78
CA GLN A 43 7.55 19.87 8.22
C GLN A 43 6.16 19.43 7.78
N LEU A 44 6.09 18.27 7.13
CA LEU A 44 4.81 17.65 6.78
C LEU A 44 4.22 16.99 8.02
N LYS A 45 2.91 17.13 8.20
CA LYS A 45 2.16 16.32 9.15
C LYS A 45 1.94 14.94 8.53
N ALA A 46 2.86 14.03 8.80
CA ALA A 46 2.90 12.72 8.18
C ALA A 46 3.10 11.60 9.20
N LYS A 47 2.63 10.40 8.85
CA LYS A 47 3.01 9.13 9.47
C LYS A 47 3.17 8.06 8.39
N ALA A 48 3.88 7.00 8.72
CA ALA A 48 3.92 5.81 7.88
C ALA A 48 3.76 4.55 8.73
N GLU A 49 3.12 3.53 8.18
CA GLU A 49 2.82 2.28 8.88
C GLU A 49 3.09 1.08 7.96
N VAL A 50 3.56 -0.01 8.56
CA VAL A 50 3.60 -1.32 7.91
C VAL A 50 2.37 -2.13 8.33
N LEU A 51 1.48 -2.43 7.39
CA LEU A 51 0.26 -3.19 7.65
C LEU A 51 0.30 -4.58 7.00
N TYR A 52 -0.29 -5.55 7.69
CA TYR A 52 -0.38 -6.96 7.28
C TYR A 52 0.97 -7.60 6.89
N ASN A 53 2.09 -7.02 7.30
CA ASN A 53 3.44 -7.41 6.89
C ASN A 53 3.68 -7.32 5.36
N PHE A 54 2.84 -6.63 4.59
CA PHE A 54 3.02 -6.49 3.13
C PHE A 54 3.03 -5.04 2.69
N PHE A 55 2.33 -4.14 3.38
CA PHE A 55 2.03 -2.81 2.88
C PHE A 55 2.78 -1.75 3.67
N ILE A 56 3.60 -0.95 3.00
CA ILE A 56 4.12 0.29 3.54
C ILE A 56 3.18 1.41 3.11
N ILE A 57 2.60 2.13 4.07
CA ILE A 57 1.56 3.12 3.82
C ILE A 57 1.98 4.46 4.40
N PHE A 58 2.03 5.49 3.57
CA PHE A 58 2.24 6.87 3.99
C PHE A 58 0.90 7.59 4.10
N PHE A 59 0.75 8.35 5.18
CA PHE A 59 -0.40 9.21 5.45
C PHE A 59 0.13 10.64 5.59
N VAL A 60 -0.37 11.58 4.78
CA VAL A 60 0.07 12.98 4.84
C VAL A 60 -1.11 13.92 4.86
N ASP A 61 -1.21 14.68 5.94
CA ASP A 61 -2.20 15.75 6.07
C ASP A 61 -1.61 17.05 5.51
N GLU A 62 -2.13 17.47 4.35
CA GLU A 62 -1.63 18.64 3.64
C GLU A 62 -2.21 19.97 4.14
N ALA A 63 -3.01 19.96 5.22
CA ALA A 63 -3.67 21.17 5.71
C ALA A 63 -2.70 22.30 6.09
N SER A 64 -1.50 21.96 6.58
CA SER A 64 -0.47 22.95 6.97
C SER A 64 0.59 23.19 5.89
N ALA A 65 0.89 22.17 5.08
CA ALA A 65 1.85 22.24 3.98
C ALA A 65 1.52 21.14 2.97
N GLY A 66 1.40 21.50 1.69
CA GLY A 66 1.19 20.54 0.61
C GLY A 66 2.47 19.77 0.27
N VAL A 67 2.33 18.51 -0.15
CA VAL A 67 3.45 17.76 -0.69
C VAL A 67 3.93 18.36 -2.00
N THR A 68 5.23 18.33 -2.22
CA THR A 68 5.91 18.79 -3.44
C THR A 68 6.60 17.62 -4.14
N GLY A 69 6.99 17.82 -5.41
CA GLY A 69 7.77 16.83 -6.15
C GLY A 69 8.99 16.32 -5.37
N CYS A 70 9.82 17.21 -4.84
CA CYS A 70 11.00 16.82 -4.05
C CYS A 70 10.65 16.05 -2.77
N SER A 71 9.53 16.39 -2.13
CA SER A 71 9.09 15.65 -0.94
C SER A 71 8.61 14.23 -1.31
N ILE A 72 7.95 14.07 -2.46
CA ILE A 72 7.54 12.76 -2.98
C ILE A 72 8.77 11.95 -3.42
N ASP A 73 9.75 12.57 -4.06
CA ASP A 73 11.00 11.90 -4.45
C ASP A 73 11.74 11.35 -3.21
N SER A 74 11.67 12.07 -2.10
CA SER A 74 12.26 11.64 -0.83
C SER A 74 11.55 10.41 -0.25
N SER A 75 10.21 10.33 -0.34
CA SER A 75 9.49 9.13 0.10
C SER A 75 9.72 7.95 -0.85
N VAL A 76 9.81 8.19 -2.15
CA VAL A 76 10.16 7.13 -3.12
C VAL A 76 11.56 6.59 -2.83
N ARG A 77 12.51 7.45 -2.45
CA ARG A 77 13.88 7.04 -2.11
C ARG A 77 13.89 6.11 -0.88
N ILE A 78 13.19 6.43 0.20
CA ILE A 78 13.19 5.57 1.39
C ILE A 78 12.58 4.19 1.08
N VAL A 79 11.54 4.13 0.23
CA VAL A 79 10.95 2.87 -0.21
C VAL A 79 11.93 2.04 -1.04
N LYS A 80 12.69 2.68 -1.96
CA LYS A 80 13.75 1.99 -2.72
C LYS A 80 14.88 1.47 -1.84
N GLU A 81 15.26 2.21 -0.81
CA GLU A 81 16.27 1.75 0.16
C GLU A 81 15.77 0.50 0.90
N ILE A 82 14.50 0.48 1.34
CA ILE A 82 13.87 -0.69 1.94
C ILE A 82 13.81 -1.86 0.95
N GLU A 83 13.42 -1.61 -0.29
CA GLU A 83 13.37 -2.62 -1.36
C GLU A 83 14.71 -3.34 -1.53
N GLN A 84 15.79 -2.55 -1.64
CA GLN A 84 17.15 -3.06 -1.80
C GLN A 84 17.66 -3.80 -0.56
N GLU A 85 17.39 -3.26 0.63
CA GLU A 85 17.85 -3.84 1.90
C GLU A 85 17.26 -5.24 2.14
N TYR A 86 15.98 -5.44 1.82
CA TYR A 86 15.26 -6.69 2.10
C TYR A 86 15.08 -7.58 0.85
N GLY A 87 15.55 -7.15 -0.32
CA GLY A 87 15.44 -7.92 -1.56
C GLY A 87 13.98 -8.24 -1.92
N VAL A 88 13.10 -7.26 -1.75
CA VAL A 88 11.67 -7.35 -2.10
C VAL A 88 11.39 -6.57 -3.38
N ASP A 89 10.16 -6.62 -3.88
CA ASP A 89 9.64 -5.68 -4.87
C ASP A 89 8.49 -4.89 -4.24
N LEU A 90 8.60 -3.55 -4.26
CA LEU A 90 7.63 -2.61 -3.69
C LEU A 90 6.98 -1.72 -4.76
N PHE A 91 7.40 -1.83 -6.03
CA PHE A 91 6.94 -0.99 -7.13
C PHE A 91 6.22 -1.76 -8.24
N ASP A 92 6.27 -3.10 -8.23
CA ASP A 92 5.48 -3.93 -9.14
C ASP A 92 4.00 -3.92 -8.76
N ARG A 93 3.24 -3.17 -9.56
CA ARG A 93 1.79 -3.00 -9.43
C ARG A 93 0.98 -4.18 -9.99
N PHE A 94 1.63 -5.19 -10.55
CA PHE A 94 0.96 -6.39 -11.05
C PHE A 94 0.83 -7.48 -9.98
N ASN A 95 1.45 -7.30 -8.81
CA ASN A 95 1.20 -8.16 -7.67
C ASN A 95 -0.18 -7.89 -7.07
N MET A 96 -1.00 -8.93 -6.98
CA MET A 96 -2.37 -8.88 -6.50
C MET A 96 -2.44 -9.42 -5.07
N ALA A 97 -2.87 -8.58 -4.14
CA ALA A 97 -3.14 -9.00 -2.77
C ALA A 97 -4.62 -9.30 -2.55
N TYR A 98 -4.90 -10.38 -1.83
CA TYR A 98 -6.26 -10.78 -1.43
C TYR A 98 -6.28 -11.44 -0.06
N LYS A 99 -7.46 -11.52 0.57
CA LYS A 99 -7.65 -12.24 1.83
C LYS A 99 -8.16 -13.65 1.59
N LEU A 100 -7.52 -14.60 2.26
CA LEU A 100 -7.96 -15.98 2.38
C LEU A 100 -7.91 -16.39 3.86
N ASN A 101 -9.06 -16.74 4.45
CA ASN A 101 -9.17 -17.09 5.87
C ASN A 101 -8.50 -16.03 6.78
N ASP A 102 -8.82 -14.76 6.54
CA ASP A 102 -8.27 -13.58 7.24
C ASP A 102 -6.75 -13.34 7.09
N LYS A 103 -6.05 -14.15 6.29
CA LYS A 103 -4.64 -13.92 5.95
C LYS A 103 -4.51 -13.22 4.61
N VAL A 104 -3.56 -12.30 4.52
CA VAL A 104 -3.19 -11.68 3.24
C VAL A 104 -2.29 -12.63 2.47
N ILE A 105 -2.66 -12.87 1.22
CA ILE A 105 -1.88 -13.60 0.23
C ILE A 105 -1.57 -12.64 -0.91
N VAL A 106 -0.34 -12.69 -1.42
CA VAL A 106 0.10 -11.93 -2.59
C VAL A 106 0.53 -12.91 -3.67
N THR A 107 0.06 -12.70 -4.89
CA THR A 107 0.44 -13.48 -6.06
C THR A 107 0.77 -12.53 -7.21
N ASN A 108 1.55 -13.00 -8.19
CA ASN A 108 1.65 -12.29 -9.47
C ASN A 108 0.29 -12.33 -10.21
N LYS A 109 0.22 -11.64 -11.35
CA LYS A 109 -0.99 -11.53 -12.14
C LYS A 109 -1.45 -12.88 -12.70
N GLU A 110 -0.52 -13.69 -13.22
CA GLU A 110 -0.81 -14.98 -13.88
C GLU A 110 -1.38 -16.02 -12.90
N ASP A 111 -0.83 -16.08 -11.70
CA ASP A 111 -1.31 -16.93 -10.62
C ASP A 111 -2.67 -16.44 -10.14
N PHE A 112 -2.85 -15.13 -9.97
CA PHE A 112 -4.16 -14.56 -9.62
C PHE A 112 -5.23 -14.88 -10.67
N GLU A 113 -4.88 -14.75 -11.95
CA GLU A 113 -5.74 -15.12 -13.08
C GLU A 113 -6.16 -16.59 -13.01
N THR A 114 -5.22 -17.47 -12.73
CA THR A 114 -5.48 -18.90 -12.52
C THR A 114 -6.44 -19.12 -11.36
N LEU A 115 -6.26 -18.41 -10.24
CA LEU A 115 -7.15 -18.52 -9.08
C LEU A 115 -8.57 -18.01 -9.36
N VAL A 116 -8.73 -16.97 -10.18
CA VAL A 116 -10.03 -16.51 -10.66
C VAL A 116 -10.67 -17.58 -11.55
N ASN A 117 -9.93 -18.15 -12.50
CA ASN A 117 -10.40 -19.19 -13.42
C ASN A 117 -10.92 -20.44 -12.71
N ILE A 118 -10.22 -20.91 -11.68
CA ILE A 118 -10.64 -22.07 -10.88
C ILE A 118 -11.67 -21.72 -9.80
N LYS A 119 -12.15 -20.47 -9.77
CA LYS A 119 -13.13 -19.94 -8.80
C LYS A 119 -12.66 -19.96 -7.34
N ALA A 120 -11.34 -19.98 -7.12
CA ALA A 120 -10.77 -19.80 -5.78
C ALA A 120 -10.86 -18.33 -5.33
N ILE A 121 -10.80 -17.38 -6.27
CA ILE A 121 -11.19 -15.99 -6.07
C ILE A 121 -12.62 -15.82 -6.59
N GLY A 122 -13.55 -15.56 -5.68
CA GLY A 122 -14.95 -15.32 -6.00
C GLY A 122 -15.33 -13.84 -5.89
N PRO A 123 -16.58 -13.48 -6.25
CA PRO A 123 -17.06 -12.09 -6.21
C PRO A 123 -16.88 -11.40 -4.85
N GLN A 124 -17.05 -12.16 -3.76
CA GLN A 124 -16.95 -11.69 -2.37
C GLN A 124 -15.54 -11.79 -1.78
N THR A 125 -14.56 -12.33 -2.51
CA THR A 125 -13.18 -12.39 -2.02
C THR A 125 -12.65 -10.96 -1.83
N ILE A 126 -12.15 -10.65 -0.63
CA ILE A 126 -11.62 -9.32 -0.35
C ILE A 126 -10.26 -9.16 -1.02
N VAL A 127 -10.11 -8.09 -1.80
CA VAL A 127 -8.87 -7.69 -2.49
C VAL A 127 -8.44 -6.29 -2.03
N PHE A 128 -7.18 -5.94 -2.28
CA PHE A 128 -6.60 -4.67 -1.85
C PHE A 128 -6.48 -3.66 -3.00
N ASN A 129 -7.19 -2.54 -2.88
CA ASN A 129 -7.13 -1.44 -3.84
C ASN A 129 -6.05 -0.42 -3.45
N ASN A 130 -4.81 -0.67 -3.88
CA ASN A 130 -3.68 0.22 -3.57
C ASN A 130 -3.72 1.57 -4.34
N MET A 131 -4.79 1.86 -5.09
CA MET A 131 -4.97 3.12 -5.83
C MET A 131 -5.78 4.17 -5.06
N VAL A 132 -6.21 3.88 -3.83
CA VAL A 132 -6.87 4.87 -2.97
C VAL A 132 -5.97 6.09 -2.74
N GLN A 133 -6.55 7.28 -2.77
CA GLN A 133 -5.78 8.53 -2.73
C GLN A 133 -5.90 9.29 -1.42
N THR A 134 -6.99 9.06 -0.68
CA THR A 134 -7.30 9.79 0.56
C THR A 134 -7.52 8.84 1.73
N LEU A 135 -7.37 9.35 2.96
CA LEU A 135 -7.64 8.57 4.17
C LEU A 135 -9.08 8.03 4.19
N GLN A 136 -10.05 8.83 3.72
CA GLN A 136 -11.43 8.38 3.59
C GLN A 136 -11.57 7.18 2.65
N GLU A 137 -10.90 7.21 1.49
CA GLU A 137 -10.91 6.09 0.56
C GLU A 137 -10.14 4.90 1.12
N PHE A 138 -9.04 5.12 1.84
CA PHE A 138 -8.32 4.05 2.50
C PHE A 138 -9.18 3.31 3.51
N GLU A 139 -9.94 4.02 4.35
CA GLU A 139 -10.82 3.43 5.35
C GLU A 139 -12.03 2.69 4.75
N THR A 140 -12.51 3.12 3.58
CA THR A 140 -13.78 2.62 3.01
C THR A 140 -13.64 1.77 1.76
N LYS A 141 -12.52 1.89 1.04
CA LYS A 141 -12.30 1.31 -0.30
C LYS A 141 -10.97 0.60 -0.47
N TRP A 142 -10.10 0.56 0.54
CA TRP A 142 -8.83 -0.17 0.41
C TRP A 142 -9.04 -1.68 0.41
N GLN A 143 -9.89 -2.19 1.29
CA GLN A 143 -10.28 -3.60 1.33
C GLN A 143 -11.72 -3.73 0.82
N ILE A 144 -11.88 -4.28 -0.38
CA ILE A 144 -13.19 -4.36 -1.05
C ILE A 144 -13.42 -5.73 -1.67
N PRO A 145 -14.68 -6.17 -1.84
CA PRO A 145 -14.99 -7.36 -2.60
C PRO A 145 -14.42 -7.27 -4.02
N PHE A 146 -13.90 -8.39 -4.53
CA PHE A 146 -13.30 -8.51 -5.84
C PHE A 146 -14.20 -7.95 -6.95
N GLU A 147 -15.49 -8.27 -6.92
CA GLU A 147 -16.47 -7.79 -7.91
C GLU A 147 -16.56 -6.26 -7.99
N GLN A 148 -16.33 -5.56 -6.87
CA GLN A 148 -16.41 -4.09 -6.76
C GLN A 148 -15.07 -3.41 -7.08
N SER A 149 -14.01 -4.20 -7.27
CA SER A 149 -12.65 -3.70 -7.46
C SER A 149 -12.33 -3.43 -8.93
N TRP A 150 -11.22 -2.74 -9.18
CA TRP A 150 -10.69 -2.61 -10.54
C TRP A 150 -10.18 -3.95 -11.09
N HIS A 151 -9.79 -4.90 -10.22
CA HIS A 151 -9.33 -6.22 -10.63
C HIS A 151 -10.40 -6.97 -11.43
N SER A 152 -11.67 -6.88 -11.03
CA SER A 152 -12.78 -7.53 -11.78
C SER A 152 -12.89 -7.01 -13.20
N LYS A 153 -12.56 -5.74 -13.44
CA LYS A 153 -12.53 -5.15 -14.79
C LYS A 153 -11.38 -5.70 -15.62
N VAL A 154 -10.22 -5.95 -15.00
CA VAL A 154 -9.04 -6.54 -15.67
C VAL A 154 -9.31 -8.01 -16.04
N PHE A 155 -9.98 -8.76 -15.16
CA PHE A 155 -10.28 -10.18 -15.35
C PHE A 155 -11.71 -10.44 -15.85
N ALA A 156 -12.38 -9.44 -16.42
CA ALA A 156 -13.79 -9.53 -16.82
C ALA A 156 -14.09 -10.65 -17.84
N HIS A 157 -13.08 -11.07 -18.62
CA HIS A 157 -13.20 -12.16 -19.58
C HIS A 157 -13.24 -13.56 -18.94
N LEU A 158 -13.02 -13.66 -17.62
CA LEU A 158 -12.98 -14.89 -16.84
C LEU A 158 -14.15 -15.01 -15.84
N LEU A 159 -14.98 -13.97 -15.72
CA LEU A 159 -16.15 -13.90 -14.83
C LEU A 159 -17.42 -14.30 -15.58
#